data_AF-A0A2T4RZ18-F1
#
_entry.id   AF-A0A2T4RZ18-F1
#
_cell.length_a   1.000
_cell.length_b   1.000
_cell.length_c   1.000
_cell.angle_alpha   90.00
_cell.angle_beta   90.00
_cell.angle_gamma   90.00
#
_symmetry.space_group_name_H-M   'P 1'
#
loop_
_entity.id
_entity.type
_entity.pdbx_description
1 polymer ?
#
loop_
_entity_poly.entity_id
_entity_poly.type
_entity_poly.pdbx_seq_one_letter_code
_entity_poly.pdbx_strand_id
1 'polypeptide(L)'
;YTAIRVDIRGTGDSEGIIEDEYPKIEQDDGVEVIEWIAKQPWSNGSVAMIGKSWGGFNGLQIAARQPEALKTIITLCSTDDRYADDVHYRGGTMMASDMLWWASTMFAYNARPPFPKFVGDSWYDMWLARLENTPPFV
;
A
#
# COMPACT_ATOMS: atom_id res chain seq x y z
N TYR A 1 -16.21 -15.61 5.46
CA TYR A 1 -15.34 -14.45 5.17
C TYR A 1 -15.02 -14.44 3.69
N THR A 2 -15.16 -13.29 3.05
CA THR A 2 -14.64 -13.05 1.69
C THR A 2 -13.28 -12.39 1.83
N ALA A 3 -12.27 -12.89 1.11
CA ALA A 3 -10.93 -12.33 1.14
C ALA A 3 -10.67 -11.52 -0.12
N ILE A 4 -10.13 -10.31 0.06
CA ILE A 4 -9.76 -9.41 -1.03
C ILE A 4 -8.32 -8.98 -0.82
N ARG A 5 -7.55 -9.00 -1.89
CA ARG A 5 -6.23 -8.38 -1.97
C ARG A 5 -6.34 -7.23 -2.95
N VAL A 6 -5.78 -6.10 -2.57
CA VAL A 6 -5.81 -4.86 -3.34
C VAL A 6 -4.39 -4.51 -3.69
N ASP A 7 -4.13 -4.25 -4.97
CA ASP A 7 -2.87 -3.66 -5.40
C ASP A 7 -2.94 -2.16 -5.15
N ILE A 8 -1.91 -1.62 -4.47
CA ILE A 8 -1.82 -0.19 -4.18
C ILE A 8 -1.71 0.56 -5.51
N ARG A 9 -2.24 1.79 -5.57
CA ARG A 9 -2.04 2.72 -6.68
C ARG A 9 -0.59 2.69 -7.18
N GLY A 10 -0.43 2.54 -8.49
CA GLY A 10 0.88 2.47 -9.14
C GLY A 10 1.65 1.16 -8.96
N THR A 11 1.05 0.14 -8.34
CA THR A 11 1.66 -1.18 -8.16
C THR A 11 0.77 -2.26 -8.76
N GLY A 12 1.36 -3.43 -9.06
CA GLY A 12 0.63 -4.57 -9.60
C GLY A 12 -0.19 -4.17 -10.82
N ASP A 13 -1.48 -4.48 -10.80
CA ASP A 13 -2.41 -4.17 -11.88
C ASP A 13 -3.16 -2.83 -11.71
N SER A 14 -2.94 -2.11 -10.62
CA SER A 14 -3.57 -0.81 -10.35
C SER A 14 -2.92 0.33 -11.15
N GLU A 15 -3.75 1.25 -11.63
CA GLU A 15 -3.29 2.44 -12.36
C GLU A 15 -2.52 3.43 -11.48
N GLY A 16 -1.88 4.42 -12.12
CA GLY A 16 -1.16 5.51 -11.46
C GLY A 16 0.32 5.22 -11.20
N ILE A 17 0.91 6.03 -10.32
CA ILE A 17 2.30 5.95 -9.84
C ILE A 17 2.28 5.98 -8.32
N ILE A 18 3.17 5.20 -7.70
CA ILE A 18 3.43 5.27 -6.26
C ILE A 18 4.50 6.32 -6.02
N GLU A 19 4.11 7.41 -5.35
CA GLU A 19 4.97 8.59 -5.20
C GLU A 19 5.91 8.51 -3.99
N ASP A 20 5.52 7.76 -2.96
CA ASP A 20 6.30 7.60 -1.73
C ASP A 20 5.77 6.41 -0.91
N GLU A 21 6.32 6.20 0.27
CA GLU A 21 5.83 5.27 1.27
C GLU A 21 4.65 5.83 2.09
N TYR A 22 3.53 5.12 2.04
CA TYR A 22 2.32 5.44 2.80
C TYR A 22 1.79 6.87 2.59
N PRO A 23 1.78 7.38 1.35
CA PRO A 23 1.28 8.72 1.10
C PRO A 23 -0.21 8.80 1.48
N LYS A 24 -0.68 10.00 1.82
CA LYS A 24 -2.09 10.20 2.21
C LYS A 24 -3.07 9.60 1.19
N ILE A 25 -2.74 9.66 -0.10
CA ILE A 25 -3.58 9.11 -1.18
C ILE A 25 -3.78 7.60 -1.04
N GLU A 26 -2.77 6.84 -0.59
CA GLU A 26 -2.90 5.39 -0.38
C GLU A 26 -3.91 5.09 0.74
N GLN A 27 -3.94 5.94 1.79
CA GLN A 27 -4.92 5.81 2.86
C GLN A 27 -6.33 6.17 2.37
N ASP A 28 -6.46 7.23 1.58
CA ASP A 28 -7.74 7.64 0.99
C ASP A 28 -8.30 6.54 0.06
N ASP A 29 -7.44 5.95 -0.80
CA ASP A 29 -7.80 4.80 -1.65
C ASP A 29 -8.26 3.61 -0.79
N GLY A 30 -7.58 3.34 0.33
CA GLY A 30 -7.96 2.29 1.27
C GLY A 30 -9.34 2.51 1.91
N VAL A 31 -9.67 3.75 2.28
CA VAL A 31 -11.00 4.12 2.80
C VAL A 31 -12.07 3.87 1.73
N GLU A 32 -11.82 4.34 0.49
CA GLU A 32 -12.76 4.16 -0.62
C GLU A 32 -13.01 2.68 -0.92
N VAL A 33 -11.96 1.86 -0.92
CA VAL A 33 -12.08 0.42 -1.13
C VAL A 33 -12.88 -0.26 -0.01
N ILE A 34 -12.68 0.12 1.25
CA ILE A 34 -13.47 -0.40 2.38
C ILE A 34 -14.96 -0.07 2.21
N GLU A 35 -15.27 1.18 1.87
CA GLU A 35 -16.66 1.60 1.62
C GLU A 35 -17.27 0.87 0.43
N TRP A 36 -16.50 0.69 -0.64
CA TRP A 36 -16.93 -0.07 -1.81
C TRP A 36 -17.22 -1.52 -1.43
N ILE A 37 -16.32 -2.19 -0.70
CA ILE A 37 -16.49 -3.57 -0.21
C ILE A 37 -17.77 -3.69 0.62
N ALA A 38 -18.02 -2.74 1.52
CA ALA A 38 -19.19 -2.77 2.40
C ALA A 38 -20.53 -2.68 1.64
N LYS A 39 -20.54 -2.04 0.46
CA LYS A 39 -21.73 -1.86 -0.39
C LYS A 39 -22.00 -3.02 -1.35
N GLN A 40 -21.09 -4.01 -1.42
CA GLN A 40 -21.26 -5.12 -2.36
C GLN A 40 -22.35 -6.11 -1.90
N PRO A 41 -23.10 -6.73 -2.82
CA PRO A 41 -24.21 -7.62 -2.47
C PRO A 41 -23.79 -8.89 -1.73
N TRP A 42 -22.52 -9.28 -1.84
CA TRP A 42 -21.93 -10.41 -1.11
C TRP A 42 -21.36 -10.02 0.26
N SER A 43 -21.36 -8.73 0.60
CA SER A 43 -20.86 -8.20 1.87
C SER A 43 -22.00 -8.04 2.87
N ASN A 44 -21.70 -8.24 4.14
CA ASN A 44 -22.62 -7.93 5.24
C ASN A 44 -22.40 -6.52 5.81
N GLY A 45 -21.68 -5.65 5.10
CA GLY A 45 -21.36 -4.28 5.50
C GLY A 45 -20.21 -4.14 6.51
N SER A 46 -19.65 -5.24 7.00
CA SER A 46 -18.51 -5.22 7.93
C SER A 46 -17.21 -5.66 7.25
N VAL A 47 -16.17 -4.86 7.40
CA VAL A 47 -14.85 -5.11 6.82
C VAL A 47 -13.82 -5.26 7.92
N ALA A 48 -12.89 -6.19 7.72
CA ALA A 48 -11.69 -6.34 8.56
C ALA A 48 -10.46 -6.26 7.66
N MET A 49 -9.39 -5.65 8.17
CA MET A 49 -8.09 -5.61 7.50
C MET A 49 -7.06 -6.42 8.27
N ILE A 50 -6.25 -7.19 7.55
CA ILE A 50 -5.10 -7.90 8.11
C ILE A 50 -3.89 -7.66 7.23
N GLY A 51 -2.75 -7.38 7.84
CA GLY A 51 -1.52 -7.11 7.09
C GLY A 51 -0.25 -7.21 7.92
N LYS A 52 0.82 -7.63 7.26
CA LYS A 52 2.19 -7.64 7.80
C LYS A 52 3.02 -6.56 7.13
N SER A 53 3.91 -5.91 7.87
CA SER A 53 4.81 -4.87 7.34
C SER A 53 3.97 -3.77 6.68
N TRP A 54 4.14 -3.45 5.40
CA TRP A 54 3.38 -2.41 4.70
C TRP A 54 1.86 -2.48 4.94
N GLY A 55 1.27 -3.67 4.80
CA GLY A 55 -0.17 -3.86 5.07
C GLY A 55 -0.55 -3.69 6.55
N GLY A 56 0.41 -3.91 7.47
CA GLY A 56 0.23 -3.64 8.90
C GLY A 56 0.22 -2.14 9.21
N PHE A 57 1.13 -1.38 8.59
CA PHE A 57 1.14 0.09 8.66
C PHE A 57 -0.16 0.67 8.07
N ASN A 58 -0.58 0.20 6.89
CA ASN A 58 -1.86 0.60 6.29
C ASN A 58 -3.04 0.32 7.22
N GLY A 59 -3.05 -0.83 7.91
CA GLY A 59 -4.09 -1.15 8.89
C GLY A 59 -4.21 -0.09 9.98
N LEU A 60 -3.08 0.33 10.58
CA LEU A 60 -3.06 1.39 11.60
C LEU A 60 -3.49 2.74 11.02
N GLN A 61 -2.92 3.13 9.88
CA GLN A 61 -3.16 4.44 9.27
C GLN A 61 -4.59 4.62 8.78
N ILE A 62 -5.15 3.60 8.11
CA ILE A 62 -6.53 3.63 7.62
C ILE A 62 -7.52 3.56 8.80
N ALA A 63 -7.23 2.77 9.85
CA ALA A 63 -8.07 2.75 11.04
C ALA A 63 -8.12 4.12 11.75
N ALA A 64 -7.02 4.88 11.73
CA ALA A 64 -7.00 6.25 12.27
C ALA A 64 -7.96 7.20 11.52
N ARG A 65 -8.35 6.86 10.28
CA ARG A 65 -9.37 7.59 9.50
C ARG A 65 -10.82 7.23 9.86
N GLN A 66 -11.00 6.24 10.74
CA GLN A 66 -12.28 5.75 11.25
C GLN A 66 -13.35 5.46 10.16
N PRO A 67 -13.07 4.65 9.12
CA PRO A 67 -14.10 4.24 8.17
C PRO A 67 -15.21 3.47 8.90
N GLU A 68 -16.47 3.85 8.69
CA GLU A 68 -17.59 3.27 9.44
C GLU A 68 -17.65 1.74 9.28
N ALA A 69 -17.36 1.23 8.09
CA ALA A 69 -17.41 -0.20 7.79
C ALA A 69 -16.21 -1.01 8.36
N LEU A 70 -15.10 -0.35 8.73
CA LEU A 70 -13.90 -1.03 9.25
C LEU A 70 -14.10 -1.39 10.72
N LYS A 71 -14.35 -2.66 11.00
CA LYS A 71 -14.68 -3.15 12.36
C LYS A 71 -13.49 -3.73 13.10
N THR A 72 -12.44 -4.14 12.39
CA THR A 72 -11.28 -4.78 12.99
C THR A 72 -10.04 -4.61 12.12
N ILE A 73 -8.89 -4.39 12.77
CA ILE A 73 -7.57 -4.50 12.14
C ILE A 73 -6.74 -5.55 12.87
N ILE A 74 -5.93 -6.29 12.12
CA ILE A 74 -4.90 -7.20 12.64
C ILE A 74 -3.59 -6.81 11.98
N THR A 75 -2.70 -6.19 12.75
CA THR A 75 -1.46 -5.62 12.24
C THR A 75 -0.27 -6.42 12.77
N LEU A 76 0.65 -6.79 11.87
CA LEU A 76 1.82 -7.59 12.20
C LEU A 76 3.10 -6.89 11.74
N CYS A 77 4.14 -6.87 12.58
CA CYS A 77 5.45 -6.27 12.24
C CYS A 77 5.33 -4.85 11.67
N SER A 78 4.56 -4.01 12.34
CA SER A 78 4.31 -2.61 12.00
C SER A 78 4.36 -1.76 13.26
N THR A 79 4.51 -0.45 13.11
CA THR A 79 4.54 0.51 14.22
C THR A 79 3.66 1.73 13.91
N ASP A 80 3.13 2.37 14.94
CA ASP A 80 2.54 3.71 14.89
C ASP A 80 3.56 4.83 15.14
N ASP A 81 4.80 4.49 15.51
CA ASP A 81 5.92 5.42 15.71
C ASP A 81 7.10 5.11 14.77
N ARG A 82 6.96 5.50 13.51
CA ARG A 82 7.98 5.24 12.49
C ARG A 82 9.36 5.82 12.80
N TYR A 83 9.43 6.90 13.57
CA TYR A 83 10.70 7.52 13.93
C TYR A 83 11.44 6.74 15.03
N ALA A 84 10.72 6.01 15.87
CA ALA A 84 11.31 5.21 16.94
C ALA A 84 11.69 3.80 16.50
N ASP A 85 10.92 3.14 15.63
CA ASP A 85 11.07 1.69 15.43
C ASP A 85 10.62 1.14 14.05
N ASP A 86 10.72 1.92 12.96
CA ASP A 86 10.58 1.38 11.60
C ASP A 86 11.91 0.93 10.96
N VAL A 87 11.87 0.60 9.66
CA VAL A 87 13.03 0.12 8.89
C VAL A 87 14.06 1.23 8.64
N HIS A 88 13.64 2.49 8.72
CA HIS A 88 14.48 3.67 8.47
C HIS A 88 15.08 4.21 9.75
N TYR A 89 14.37 4.12 10.88
CA TYR A 89 14.82 4.68 12.16
C TYR A 89 14.71 3.71 13.33
N ARG A 90 15.72 3.75 14.22
CA ARG A 90 15.69 3.08 15.52
C ARG A 90 16.11 4.02 16.63
N GLY A 91 15.21 4.30 17.57
CA GLY A 91 15.42 5.27 18.64
C GLY A 91 15.79 6.66 18.12
N GLY A 92 15.23 7.07 16.98
CA GLY A 92 15.57 8.33 16.31
C GLY A 92 16.92 8.35 15.58
N THR A 93 17.62 7.22 15.49
CA THR A 93 18.85 7.09 14.69
C THR A 93 18.53 6.49 13.33
N MET A 94 18.97 7.15 12.27
CA MET A 94 18.78 6.68 10.89
C MET A 94 19.62 5.42 10.62
N MET A 95 18.97 4.38 10.13
CA MET A 95 19.55 3.10 9.77
C MET A 95 20.06 3.14 8.33
N ALA A 96 21.18 3.83 8.09
CA ALA A 96 21.67 4.10 6.73
C ALA A 96 21.88 2.84 5.85
N SER A 97 22.29 1.72 6.45
CA SER A 97 22.41 0.44 5.73
C SER A 97 21.07 -0.11 5.25
N ASP A 98 20.02 0.10 6.04
CA ASP A 98 18.69 -0.44 5.80
C ASP A 98 17.96 0.42 4.77
N MET A 99 18.18 1.74 4.79
CA MET A 99 17.62 2.66 3.79
C MET A 99 18.06 2.34 2.37
N LEU A 100 19.36 2.10 2.13
CA LEU A 100 19.84 1.79 0.77
C LEU A 100 19.23 0.49 0.24
N TRP A 101 19.18 -0.54 1.08
CA TRP A 101 18.58 -1.82 0.70
C TRP A 101 17.09 -1.68 0.41
N TRP A 102 16.38 -0.93 1.26
CA TRP A 102 14.95 -0.72 1.12
C TRP A 102 14.60 0.09 -0.13
N ALA A 103 15.25 1.24 -0.33
CA ALA A 103 15.04 2.08 -1.51
C ALA A 103 15.28 1.31 -2.82
N SER A 104 16.34 0.51 -2.87
CA SER A 104 16.66 -0.33 -4.04
C SER A 104 15.60 -1.40 -4.29
N THR A 105 15.10 -2.02 -3.21
CA THR A 105 14.06 -3.06 -3.29
C THR A 105 12.73 -2.47 -3.76
N MET A 106 12.33 -1.33 -3.19
CA MET A 106 11.08 -0.66 -3.55
C MET A 106 11.11 -0.15 -4.99
N PHE A 107 12.22 0.45 -5.43
CA PHE A 107 12.40 0.86 -6.82
C PHE A 107 12.19 -0.31 -7.79
N ALA A 108 12.86 -1.45 -7.55
CA ALA A 108 12.70 -2.64 -8.37
C ALA A 108 11.27 -3.21 -8.33
N TYR A 109 10.59 -3.13 -7.18
CA TYR A 109 9.26 -3.67 -7.00
C TYR A 109 8.18 -2.85 -7.69
N ASN A 110 8.27 -1.52 -7.59
CA ASN A 110 7.28 -0.58 -8.10
C ASN A 110 7.42 -0.38 -9.62
N ALA A 111 8.61 -0.61 -10.17
CA ALA A 111 8.87 -0.58 -11.62
C ALA A 111 8.35 -1.83 -12.39
N ARG A 112 7.68 -2.77 -11.72
CA ARG A 112 7.18 -3.99 -12.38
C ARG A 112 6.00 -3.69 -13.31
N PRO A 113 5.92 -4.36 -14.48
CA PRO A 113 4.80 -4.18 -15.39
C PRO A 113 3.51 -4.76 -14.78
N PRO A 114 2.34 -4.17 -15.09
CA PRO A 114 1.06 -4.82 -14.84
C PRO A 114 0.91 -6.05 -15.75
N PHE A 115 0.05 -6.98 -15.39
CA PHE A 115 -0.26 -8.14 -16.22
C PHE A 115 -1.18 -7.74 -17.37
N PRO A 116 -0.79 -7.99 -18.64
CA PRO A 116 -1.60 -7.63 -19.82
C PRO A 116 -3.03 -8.22 -19.79
N LYS A 117 -3.23 -9.32 -19.06
CA LYS A 117 -4.54 -9.95 -18.87
C LYS A 117 -5.56 -9.00 -18.22
N PHE A 118 -5.15 -8.10 -17.33
CA PHE A 118 -6.05 -7.27 -16.55
C PHE A 118 -6.17 -5.84 -17.07
N VAL A 119 -5.12 -5.32 -17.69
CA VAL A 119 -5.09 -3.94 -18.21
C VAL A 119 -5.16 -3.86 -19.74
N GLY A 120 -5.08 -4.99 -20.44
CA GLY A 120 -5.15 -5.03 -21.91
C GLY A 120 -3.95 -4.35 -22.56
N ASP A 121 -4.16 -3.73 -23.73
CA ASP A 121 -3.09 -3.17 -24.56
C ASP A 121 -2.34 -1.98 -23.91
N SER A 122 -2.91 -1.37 -22.86
CA SER A 122 -2.25 -0.27 -22.13
C SER A 122 -1.09 -0.74 -21.23
N TRP A 123 -0.90 -2.05 -21.04
CA TRP A 123 0.10 -2.59 -20.11
C TRP A 123 1.51 -2.04 -20.37
N TYR A 124 1.86 -1.87 -21.65
CA TYR A 124 3.19 -1.41 -22.06
C TYR A 124 3.40 0.06 -21.73
N ASP A 125 2.41 0.89 -22.05
CA ASP A 125 2.46 2.33 -21.74
C ASP A 125 2.45 2.57 -20.23
N MET A 126 1.65 1.81 -19.48
CA MET A 126 1.65 1.84 -18.02
C MET A 126 3.01 1.45 -17.44
N TRP A 127 3.64 0.41 -18.00
CA TRP A 127 4.96 -0.02 -17.56
C TRP A 127 6.04 1.03 -17.85
N LEU A 128 6.06 1.59 -19.05
CA LEU A 128 6.98 2.68 -19.41
C LEU A 128 6.79 3.89 -18.50
N ALA A 129 5.55 4.31 -18.27
CA ALA A 129 5.25 5.41 -17.37
C ALA A 129 5.78 5.16 -15.95
N ARG A 130 5.65 3.92 -15.43
CA ARG A 130 6.22 3.54 -14.13
C ARG A 130 7.75 3.60 -14.13
N LEU A 131 8.41 3.09 -15.17
CA LEU A 131 9.87 3.12 -15.28
C LEU A 131 10.43 4.55 -15.31
N GLU A 132 9.73 5.47 -15.97
CA GLU A 132 10.18 6.84 -16.16
C GLU A 132 9.87 7.75 -14.97
N ASN A 133 8.76 7.49 -14.25
CA ASN A 133 8.21 8.44 -13.28
C ASN A 133 8.18 7.93 -11.83
N THR A 134 8.47 6.66 -11.55
CA THR A 134 8.51 6.17 -10.16
C THR A 134 9.72 6.75 -9.44
N PRO A 135 9.54 7.58 -8.40
CA PRO A 135 10.65 8.14 -7.66
C PRO A 135 11.33 7.06 -6.79
N PRO A 136 12.63 7.22 -6.48
CA PRO A 136 13.22 6.47 -5.39
C PRO A 136 12.55 6.91 -4.07
N PHE A 137 12.28 5.96 -3.17
CA PHE A 137 11.92 6.30 -1.79
C PHE A 137 13.20 6.73 -1.09
N VAL A 138 13.24 7.95 -0.57
CA VAL A 138 14.44 8.57 0.02
C VAL A 138 14.17 8.98 1.45
#